data_AF-A0A1Y3BM59-F1
#
_entry.id   AF-A0A1Y3BM59-F1
#
_cell.length_a   1.000
_cell.length_b   1.000
_cell.length_c   1.000
_cell.angle_alpha   90.00
_cell.angle_beta   90.00
_cell.angle_gamma   90.00
#
_symmetry.space_group_name_H-M   'P 1'
#
loop_
_entity.id
_entity.type
_entity.pdbx_description
1 polymer ?
#
loop_
_entity_poly.entity_id
_entity_poly.type
_entity_poly.pdbx_seq_one_letter_code
_entity_poly.pdbx_strand_id
1 'polypeptide(L)'
;MESFKNLVPRYATVIRDGQKHQLLADQLVVGDIIEVKGGDRIPSDIRIIHSQSCKVDNSSLTGESEPLIRSSECTHENPLETKNMAFFSTNCVEGTATGIVVNTGDRTILGRIANLTSGLEVSETPIAKEISHFVHIITGVAV
;
A
#
# COMPACT_ATOMS: atom_id res chain seq x y z
N MET A 1 -4.51 -7.05 -10.23
CA MET A 1 -3.23 -6.30 -10.20
C MET A 1 -3.27 -4.91 -10.85
N GLU A 2 -4.02 -4.68 -11.95
CA GLU A 2 -4.01 -3.39 -12.66
C GLU A 2 -4.50 -2.18 -11.82
N SER A 3 -5.57 -2.33 -11.04
CA SER A 3 -6.12 -1.21 -10.26
C SER A 3 -5.14 -0.69 -9.19
N PHE A 4 -4.31 -1.57 -8.60
CA PHE A 4 -3.32 -1.19 -7.59
C PHE A 4 -2.06 -0.53 -8.18
N LYS A 5 -1.70 -0.82 -9.43
CA LYS A 5 -0.55 -0.17 -10.10
C LYS A 5 -0.79 1.34 -10.28
N ASN A 6 -2.05 1.74 -10.47
CA ASN A 6 -2.43 3.15 -10.55
C ASN A 6 -2.33 3.89 -9.22
N LEU A 7 -2.10 3.17 -8.10
CA LEU A 7 -1.94 3.77 -6.78
C LEU A 7 -0.50 4.21 -6.49
N VAL A 8 0.48 3.73 -7.26
CA VAL A 8 1.89 4.11 -7.11
C VAL A 8 2.06 5.54 -7.64
N PRO A 9 2.57 6.50 -6.84
CA PRO A 9 2.93 7.82 -7.38
C PRO A 9 4.02 7.67 -8.44
N ARG A 10 4.00 8.51 -9.48
CA ARG A 10 5.02 8.43 -10.54
C ARG A 10 6.42 8.73 -10.03
N TYR A 11 6.54 9.70 -9.12
CA TYR A 11 7.82 10.19 -8.63
C TYR A 11 7.88 10.20 -7.11
N ALA A 12 9.09 10.06 -6.57
CA ALA A 12 9.41 10.22 -5.16
C ALA A 12 10.62 11.14 -5.00
N THR A 13 10.62 11.94 -3.93
CA THR A 13 11.77 12.76 -3.55
C THR A 13 12.67 11.93 -2.64
N VAL A 14 13.83 11.52 -3.14
CA VAL A 14 14.83 10.74 -2.40
C VAL A 14 16.01 11.62 -2.02
N ILE A 15 16.68 11.32 -0.92
CA ILE A 15 17.91 11.95 -0.46
C ILE A 15 19.02 10.91 -0.57
N ARG A 16 19.91 11.09 -1.56
CA ARG A 16 21.11 10.26 -1.78
C ARG A 16 22.32 11.18 -1.84
N ASP A 17 23.45 10.76 -1.28
CA ASP A 17 24.68 11.57 -1.21
C ASP A 17 24.48 12.99 -0.63
N GLY A 18 23.52 13.14 0.29
CA GLY A 18 23.16 14.42 0.91
C GLY A 18 22.37 15.38 0.03
N GLN A 19 22.01 14.98 -1.19
CA GLN A 19 21.26 15.81 -2.14
C GLN A 19 19.87 15.23 -2.41
N LYS A 20 18.92 16.12 -2.71
CA LYS A 20 17.54 15.75 -3.08
C LYS A 20 17.48 15.43 -4.57
N HIS A 21 16.98 14.25 -4.89
CA HIS A 21 16.72 13.80 -6.24
C HIS A 21 15.25 13.43 -6.40
N GLN A 22 14.70 13.69 -7.58
CA GLN A 22 13.37 13.21 -7.94
C GLN A 22 13.56 11.97 -8.82
N LEU A 23 13.18 10.81 -8.30
CA LEU A 23 13.27 9.53 -9.00
C LEU A 23 11.89 8.96 -9.26
N LEU A 24 11.81 8.02 -10.20
CA LEU A 24 10.61 7.22 -10.34
C LEU A 24 10.41 6.37 -9.08
N ALA A 25 9.16 6.21 -8.63
CA ALA A 25 8.88 5.48 -7.40
C ALA A 25 9.28 3.99 -7.47
N ASP A 26 9.37 3.41 -8.67
CA ASP A 26 9.84 2.04 -8.91
C ASP A 26 11.36 1.86 -8.76
N GLN A 27 12.12 2.97 -8.71
CA GLN A 27 13.57 2.98 -8.47
C GLN A 27 13.92 3.08 -6.97
N LEU A 28 12.92 3.20 -6.10
CA LEU A 28 13.13 3.20 -4.65
C LEU A 28 13.54 1.81 -4.17
N VAL A 29 14.54 1.80 -3.30
CA VAL A 29 15.03 0.58 -2.65
C VAL A 29 14.95 0.72 -1.13
N VAL A 30 14.95 -0.42 -0.44
CA VAL A 30 15.02 -0.46 1.02
C VAL A 30 16.30 0.23 1.49
N GLY A 31 16.17 1.11 2.48
CA GLY A 31 17.28 1.93 3.00
C GLY A 31 17.37 3.33 2.39
N ASP A 32 16.65 3.61 1.29
CA ASP A 32 16.56 4.99 0.77
C ASP A 32 15.94 5.92 1.81
N ILE A 33 16.44 7.14 1.88
CA ILE A 33 15.82 8.22 2.64
C ILE A 33 14.93 9.00 1.69
N ILE A 34 13.64 9.15 2.01
CA ILE A 34 12.71 9.94 1.21
C ILE A 34 12.10 11.08 2.01
N GLU A 35 11.74 12.15 1.30
CA GLU A 35 10.96 13.26 1.83
C GLU A 35 9.56 13.24 1.22
N VAL A 36 8.55 13.44 2.06
CA VAL A 36 7.14 13.57 1.67
C VAL A 36 6.57 14.86 2.21
N LYS A 37 5.69 15.50 1.44
CA LYS A 37 5.05 16.77 1.79
C LYS A 37 3.53 16.66 1.66
N GLY A 38 2.81 17.59 2.27
CA GLY A 38 1.36 17.69 2.12
C GLY A 38 0.95 17.72 0.64
N GLY A 39 0.03 16.83 0.27
CA GLY A 39 -0.39 16.57 -1.10
C GLY A 39 0.31 15.37 -1.76
N ASP A 40 1.44 14.91 -1.22
CA ASP A 40 2.16 13.76 -1.77
C ASP A 40 1.51 12.45 -1.32
N ARG A 41 1.53 11.48 -2.23
CA ARG A 41 1.24 10.09 -1.90
C ARG A 41 2.50 9.39 -1.43
N ILE A 42 2.39 8.61 -0.37
CA ILE A 42 3.51 7.88 0.20
C ILE A 42 3.93 6.75 -0.79
N PRO A 43 5.16 6.79 -1.32
CA PRO A 43 5.58 5.90 -2.43
C PRO A 43 5.97 4.50 -1.98
N SER A 44 6.24 4.30 -0.68
CA SER A 44 6.70 3.04 -0.10
C SER A 44 6.39 3.00 1.40
N ASP A 45 6.43 1.85 2.05
CA ASP A 45 6.37 1.85 3.52
C ASP A 45 7.66 2.46 4.08
N ILE A 46 7.51 3.45 4.96
CA ILE A 46 8.62 4.20 5.54
C ILE A 46 8.57 4.27 7.06
N ARG A 47 9.76 4.23 7.65
CA ARG A 47 10.01 4.57 9.06
C ARG A 47 10.39 6.05 9.15
N ILE A 48 9.57 6.85 9.82
CA ILE A 48 9.71 8.30 9.87
C ILE A 48 10.84 8.68 10.83
N ILE A 49 11.86 9.36 10.35
CA ILE A 49 12.99 9.82 11.18
C ILE A 49 12.87 11.29 11.57
N HIS A 50 12.10 12.06 10.79
CA HIS A 50 11.81 13.47 11.06
C HIS A 50 10.39 13.80 10.58
N SER A 51 9.68 14.65 11.31
CA SER A 51 8.33 15.09 10.97
C SER A 51 8.10 16.52 11.44
N GLN A 52 7.46 17.33 10.60
CA GLN A 52 7.01 18.68 10.91
C GLN A 52 5.53 18.79 10.59
N SER A 53 4.69 18.67 11.62
CA SER A 53 3.23 18.70 11.52
C SER A 53 2.68 17.74 10.46
N CYS A 54 3.37 16.62 10.19
CA CYS A 54 2.94 15.67 9.18
C CYS A 54 1.68 14.93 9.64
N LYS A 55 0.65 14.93 8.79
CA LYS A 55 -0.53 14.10 8.96
C LYS A 55 -0.73 13.24 7.72
N VAL A 56 -1.13 12.00 7.94
CA VAL A 56 -1.36 11.02 6.88
C VAL A 56 -2.78 10.49 6.95
N ASP A 57 -3.44 10.40 5.80
CA ASP A 57 -4.72 9.74 5.61
C ASP A 57 -4.51 8.26 5.28
N ASN A 58 -4.96 7.40 6.19
CA ASN A 58 -4.85 5.94 6.12
C ASN A 58 -6.10 5.26 5.55
N SER A 59 -7.06 6.01 4.98
CA SER A 59 -8.31 5.47 4.41
C SER A 59 -8.10 4.36 3.39
N SER A 60 -6.99 4.39 2.64
CA SER A 60 -6.62 3.32 1.71
C SER A 60 -6.32 1.97 2.38
N LEU A 61 -5.96 1.96 3.67
CA LEU A 61 -5.67 0.75 4.45
C LEU A 61 -6.78 0.41 5.45
N THR A 62 -7.33 1.41 6.15
CA THR A 62 -8.28 1.19 7.25
C THR A 62 -9.73 1.47 6.87
N GLY A 63 -9.96 2.21 5.78
CA GLY A 63 -11.30 2.73 5.43
C GLY A 63 -11.71 3.99 6.20
N GLU A 64 -10.87 4.49 7.11
CA GLU A 64 -11.14 5.68 7.92
C GLU A 64 -10.36 6.89 7.37
N SER A 65 -11.05 8.01 7.12
CA SER A 65 -10.46 9.23 6.53
C SER A 65 -9.95 10.23 7.56
N GLU A 66 -9.93 9.91 8.85
CA GLU A 66 -9.40 10.81 9.87
C GLU A 66 -7.87 10.95 9.73
N PRO A 67 -7.32 12.15 9.52
CA PRO A 67 -5.88 12.32 9.36
C PRO A 67 -5.12 12.04 10.65
N LEU A 68 -4.13 11.15 10.57
CA LEU A 68 -3.34 10.72 11.72
C LEU A 68 -1.97 11.39 11.75
N ILE A 69 -1.62 11.94 12.91
CA ILE A 69 -0.33 12.62 13.13
C ILE A 69 0.81 11.60 13.07
N ARG A 70 1.90 12.03 12.42
CA ARG A 70 3.13 11.25 12.27
C ARG A 70 4.29 11.89 13.04
N SER A 71 5.11 11.08 13.71
CA SER A 71 6.27 11.51 14.49
C SER A 71 7.44 10.54 14.34
N SER A 72 8.63 10.89 14.82
CA SER A 72 9.79 9.96 14.77
C SER A 72 9.80 8.92 15.90
N GLU A 73 9.00 9.14 16.94
CA GLU A 73 8.94 8.32 18.16
C GLU A 73 8.03 7.09 17.98
N CYS A 74 8.45 5.96 18.52
CA CYS A 74 7.62 4.77 18.57
C CYS A 74 6.55 4.95 19.65
N THR A 75 5.28 4.98 19.25
CA THR A 75 4.17 5.21 20.19
C THR A 75 3.36 3.95 20.49
N HIS A 76 3.57 2.88 19.73
CA HIS A 76 2.81 1.64 19.87
C HIS A 76 3.62 0.44 19.36
N GLU A 77 3.36 -0.75 19.89
CA GLU A 77 4.02 -1.99 19.41
C GLU A 77 3.51 -2.43 18.04
N ASN A 78 2.20 -2.25 17.79
CA ASN A 78 1.61 -2.53 16.48
C ASN A 78 2.10 -1.49 15.45
N PRO A 79 2.79 -1.91 14.36
CA PRO A 79 3.27 -1.01 13.32
C PRO A 79 2.16 -0.16 12.69
N LEU A 80 0.93 -0.68 12.58
CA LEU A 80 -0.19 0.03 11.95
C LEU A 80 -0.71 1.21 12.78
N GLU A 81 -0.50 1.17 14.09
CA GLU A 81 -1.02 2.16 15.05
C GLU A 81 0.05 3.16 15.49
N THR A 82 1.33 2.79 15.40
CA THR A 82 2.42 3.70 15.77
C THR A 82 2.52 4.90 14.82
N LYS A 83 2.88 6.06 15.38
CA LYS A 83 3.00 7.32 14.63
C LYS A 83 4.27 7.42 13.78
N ASN A 84 5.22 6.51 13.97
CA ASN A 84 6.50 6.53 13.29
C ASN A 84 6.59 5.71 12.01
N MET A 85 5.45 5.25 11.52
CA MET A 85 5.32 4.57 10.24
C MET A 85 4.39 5.36 9.32
N ALA A 86 4.70 5.39 8.04
CA ALA A 86 3.75 5.77 6.99
C ALA A 86 3.77 4.70 5.90
N PHE A 87 2.61 4.46 5.28
CA PHE A 87 2.39 3.26 4.47
C PHE A 87 2.20 3.58 3.01
N PHE A 88 2.62 2.66 2.15
CA PHE A 88 2.41 2.77 0.72
C PHE A 88 0.92 3.03 0.39
N SER A 89 0.68 3.95 -0.56
CA SER A 89 -0.65 4.40 -1.04
C SER A 89 -1.46 5.28 -0.08
N THR A 90 -0.96 5.56 1.13
CA THR A 90 -1.54 6.59 2.01
C THR A 90 -1.17 7.98 1.52
N ASN A 91 -1.94 9.00 1.89
CA ASN A 91 -1.70 10.37 1.44
C ASN A 91 -1.18 11.21 2.60
N CYS A 92 -0.10 11.95 2.38
CA CYS A 92 0.31 13.01 3.30
C CYS A 92 -0.65 14.19 3.09
N VAL A 93 -1.48 14.48 4.08
CA VAL A 93 -2.51 15.53 4.00
C VAL A 93 -1.88 16.91 4.18
N GLU A 94 -0.98 17.02 5.15
CA GLU A 94 -0.29 18.27 5.49
C GLU A 94 1.07 18.00 6.14
N GLY A 95 1.87 19.06 6.25
CA GLY A 95 3.20 19.02 6.85
C GLY A 95 4.25 18.37 5.96
N THR A 96 5.39 18.04 6.56
CA THR A 96 6.50 17.36 5.88
C THR A 96 7.05 16.26 6.76
N ALA A 97 7.52 15.18 6.15
CA ALA A 97 8.21 14.11 6.85
C ALA A 97 9.38 13.58 6.04
N THR A 98 10.42 13.16 6.75
CA THR A 98 11.55 12.41 6.19
C THR A 98 11.54 11.03 6.80
N GLY A 99 11.66 10.00 5.97
CA GLY A 99 11.62 8.61 6.41
C GLY A 99 12.57 7.71 5.64
N ILE A 100 12.94 6.60 6.26
CA ILE A 100 13.74 5.53 5.65
C ILE A 100 12.78 4.49 5.08
N VAL A 101 12.98 4.09 3.83
CA VAL A 101 12.21 3.04 3.18
C VAL A 101 12.49 1.70 3.83
N VAL A 102 11.44 1.05 4.33
CA VAL A 102 11.53 -0.28 4.98
C VAL A 102 11.00 -1.41 4.11
N ASN A 103 9.93 -1.17 3.35
CA ASN A 103 9.41 -2.13 2.37
C ASN A 103 9.06 -1.43 1.06
N THR A 104 9.28 -2.13 -0.06
CA THR A 104 8.95 -1.68 -1.43
C THR A 104 8.10 -2.70 -2.17
N GLY A 105 7.26 -2.21 -3.09
CA GLY A 105 6.42 -3.04 -3.97
C GLY A 105 5.54 -4.03 -3.22
N ASP A 106 5.56 -5.29 -3.67
CA ASP A 106 4.78 -6.41 -3.12
C ASP A 106 5.02 -6.70 -1.64
N ARG A 107 6.15 -6.25 -1.08
CA ARG A 107 6.49 -6.43 0.34
C ARG A 107 5.87 -5.38 1.25
N THR A 108 5.31 -4.30 0.68
CA THR A 108 4.58 -3.28 1.45
C THR A 108 3.31 -3.86 2.06
N ILE A 109 2.74 -3.20 3.08
CA ILE A 109 1.48 -3.64 3.69
C ILE A 109 0.40 -3.82 2.62
N LEU A 110 0.18 -2.80 1.79
CA LEU A 110 -0.83 -2.86 0.74
C LEU A 110 -0.44 -3.82 -0.39
N GLY A 111 0.85 -3.93 -0.73
CA GLY A 111 1.33 -4.92 -1.70
C GLY A 111 1.00 -6.36 -1.29
N ARG A 112 1.19 -6.69 -0.01
CA ARG A 112 0.81 -8.00 0.54
C ARG A 112 -0.71 -8.22 0.49
N ILE A 113 -1.51 -7.20 0.83
CA ILE A 113 -2.97 -7.27 0.73
C ILE A 113 -3.40 -7.54 -0.73
N ALA A 114 -2.83 -6.81 -1.68
CA ALA A 114 -3.13 -6.96 -3.11
C ALA A 114 -2.74 -8.35 -3.66
N ASN A 115 -1.63 -8.91 -3.19
CA ASN A 115 -1.20 -10.26 -3.55
C ASN A 115 -2.12 -11.33 -2.98
N LEU A 116 -2.56 -11.19 -1.73
CA LEU A 116 -3.54 -12.09 -1.11
C LEU A 116 -4.87 -12.09 -1.87
N THR A 117 -5.33 -10.92 -2.34
CA THR A 117 -6.59 -10.84 -3.10
C THR A 117 -6.46 -11.41 -4.51
N SER A 118 -5.31 -11.24 -5.15
CA SER A 118 -5.10 -11.71 -6.53
C SER A 118 -4.90 -13.22 -6.62
N GLY A 119 -4.46 -13.87 -5.54
CA GLY A 119 -4.25 -15.32 -5.46
C GLY A 119 -5.49 -16.13 -5.03
N LEU A 120 -6.64 -15.49 -4.82
CA LEU A 120 -7.88 -16.21 -4.50
C LEU A 120 -8.36 -16.94 -5.75
N GLU A 121 -8.32 -18.28 -5.71
CA GLU A 121 -8.93 -19.11 -6.73
C GLU A 121 -10.42 -18.77 -6.83
N VAL A 122 -10.87 -18.44 -8.04
CA VAL A 122 -12.28 -18.25 -8.34
C VAL A 122 -12.95 -19.62 -8.26
N SER A 123 -13.41 -19.98 -7.07
CA SER A 123 -14.24 -21.18 -6.91
C SER A 123 -15.52 -21.02 -7.73
N GLU A 124 -15.97 -22.12 -8.33
CA GLU A 124 -17.25 -22.11 -9.06
C GLU A 124 -18.36 -21.63 -8.13
N THR A 125 -19.16 -20.70 -8.65
CA THR A 125 -20.33 -20.19 -7.94
C THR A 125 -21.32 -21.33 -7.69
N PRO A 126 -22.13 -21.28 -6.61
CA PRO A 126 -23.14 -22.31 -6.36
C PRO A 126 -24.04 -22.56 -7.57
N ILE A 127 -24.44 -21.51 -8.29
CA ILE A 127 -25.25 -21.64 -9.50
C ILE A 127 -24.51 -22.31 -10.66
N ALA A 128 -23.20 -22.06 -10.84
CA ALA A 128 -22.40 -22.73 -11.86
C ALA A 128 -22.27 -24.24 -11.56
N LYS A 129 -22.12 -24.61 -10.28
CA LYS A 129 -22.12 -26.01 -9.84
C LYS A 129 -23.45 -26.70 -10.12
N GLU A 130 -24.58 -26.06 -9.83
CA GLU A 130 -25.92 -26.60 -10.11
C GLU A 130 -26.18 -26.74 -11.62
N ILE A 131 -25.76 -25.76 -12.44
CA ILE A 131 -25.87 -25.85 -13.90
C ILE A 131 -25.01 -27.02 -14.41
N SER A 132 -23.77 -27.14 -13.95
CA SER A 132 -22.88 -28.26 -14.32
C SER A 132 -23.49 -29.61 -13.93
N HIS A 133 -24.06 -29.71 -12.73
CA HIS A 133 -24.75 -30.92 -12.27
C HIS A 133 -25.96 -31.27 -13.15
N PHE A 134 -26.80 -30.27 -13.44
CA PHE A 134 -27.96 -30.43 -14.33
C PHE A 134 -27.55 -30.89 -15.74
N VAL A 135 -26.53 -30.26 -16.33
CA VAL A 135 -26.00 -30.63 -17.66
C VAL A 135 -25.47 -32.07 -17.67
N HIS A 136 -24.74 -32.50 -16.63
CA HIS A 136 -24.27 -33.88 -16.52
C HIS A 136 -25.41 -34.90 -16.47
N ILE A 137 -26.51 -34.60 -15.74
CA ILE A 137 -27.68 -35.48 -15.69
C ILE A 137 -28.34 -35.60 -17.07
N ILE A 138 -28.61 -34.47 -17.73
CA ILE A 138 -29.27 -34.48 -19.05
C ILE A 138 -28.41 -35.20 -20.09
N THR A 139 -27.09 -34.96 -20.08
CA THR A 139 -26.16 -35.61 -21.01
C THR A 139 -26.08 -37.13 -20.78
N GLY A 140 -26.12 -37.57 -19.52
CA GLY A 140 -26.09 -38.99 -19.17
C GLY A 140 -27.38 -39.75 -19.54
N VAL A 141 -28.52 -39.07 -19.67
CA VAL A 141 -29.80 -39.67 -20.11
C VAL A 141 -29.98 -39.61 -21.64
N ALA A 142 -29.32 -38.65 -22.31
CA ALA A 142 -29.41 -38.47 -23.75
C ALA A 142 -28.57 -39.46 -24.58
N VAL A 143 -27.65 -40.20 -23.93
CA VAL A 143 -26.84 -41.29 -24.50
C VAL A 143 -27.43 -42.62 -24.08
#